data_AF-A0A925TEU7-F1
#
_entry.id   AF-A0A925TEU7-F1
#
_cell.length_a   1.000
_cell.length_b   1.000
_cell.length_c   1.000
_cell.angle_alpha   90.00
_cell.angle_beta   90.00
_cell.angle_gamma   90.00
#
_symmetry.space_group_name_H-M   'P 1'
#
loop_
_entity.id
_entity.type
_entity.pdbx_description
1 polymer ?
#
loop_
_entity_poly.entity_id
_entity_poly.type
_entity_poly.pdbx_seq_one_letter_code
_entity_poly.pdbx_strand_id
1 'polypeptide(L)'
;ALHEIHETPGEISFSAAATYGEAEPWLAKIDPDVGEVLRRLGARQVRAMGTVGGNIANGSPIGDMPPMLIALSATLHLRHGDATREIPVENFFIAYGKQDRKPGELVWRVGIPKLKVNEVFRAYKISKRFDQDISAVMAAFKFTLDGRRIASARIAFGGMAATPKRAPRAEEALPGLSLDAPSSWTNAIEALSEDYQPITDMRASAGYRLDVAQSLLRKALTEIAGASSSKTRVTGLRGKAA
;
A
#
# COMPACT_ATOMS: atom_id res chain seq x y z
N ALA A 1 -20.64 4.24 16.08
CA ALA A 1 -21.10 4.74 14.77
C ALA A 1 -20.16 4.27 13.66
N LEU A 2 -20.65 4.00 12.45
CA LEU A 2 -19.89 3.38 11.35
C LEU A 2 -18.81 4.28 10.69
N HIS A 3 -18.75 5.56 11.07
CA HIS A 3 -17.77 6.55 10.59
C HIS A 3 -16.68 6.85 11.61
N GLU A 4 -16.66 6.18 12.76
CA GLU A 4 -15.71 6.50 13.82
C GLU A 4 -14.27 6.21 13.44
N ILE A 5 -13.40 7.12 13.88
CA ILE A 5 -11.94 7.05 13.76
C ILE A 5 -11.40 7.04 15.18
N HIS A 6 -10.57 6.05 15.51
CA HIS A 6 -9.94 5.94 16.81
C HIS A 6 -8.42 5.88 16.66
N GLU A 7 -7.72 6.75 17.39
CA GLU A 7 -6.26 6.80 17.45
C GLU A 7 -5.78 6.42 18.85
N THR A 8 -4.86 5.46 18.92
CA THR A 8 -4.13 5.09 20.13
C THR A 8 -2.64 5.36 19.92
N PRO A 9 -1.78 5.21 20.94
CA PRO A 9 -0.33 5.33 20.75
C PRO A 9 0.25 4.33 19.75
N GLY A 10 -0.36 3.15 19.57
CA GLY A 10 0.18 2.08 18.71
C GLY A 10 -0.58 1.85 17.40
N GLU A 11 -1.79 2.38 17.24
CA GLU A 11 -2.67 2.07 16.12
C GLU A 11 -3.58 3.24 15.76
N ILE A 12 -3.87 3.41 14.47
CA ILE A 12 -5.01 4.20 13.98
C ILE A 12 -6.02 3.25 13.36
N SER A 13 -7.30 3.43 13.68
CA SER A 13 -8.35 2.55 13.20
C SER A 13 -9.55 3.31 12.66
N PHE A 14 -10.21 2.71 11.68
CA PHE A 14 -11.29 3.32 10.92
C PHE A 14 -12.46 2.35 10.85
N SER A 15 -13.63 2.82 11.24
CA SER A 15 -14.87 2.11 10.96
C SER A 15 -15.15 2.13 9.45
N ALA A 16 -15.79 1.07 8.94
CA ALA A 16 -15.85 0.79 7.52
C ALA A 16 -16.53 1.87 6.66
N ALA A 17 -17.44 2.66 7.22
CA ALA A 17 -18.13 3.72 6.49
C ALA A 17 -17.39 5.06 6.53
N ALA A 18 -16.27 5.18 7.25
CA ALA A 18 -15.43 6.37 7.19
C ALA A 18 -15.03 6.64 5.73
N THR A 19 -15.41 7.81 5.24
CA THR A 19 -15.09 8.27 3.89
C THR A 19 -13.59 8.56 3.80
N TYR A 20 -13.04 8.55 2.59
CA TYR A 20 -11.65 8.98 2.40
C TYR A 20 -11.44 10.45 2.79
N GLY A 21 -12.45 11.31 2.64
CA GLY A 21 -12.40 12.70 3.10
C GLY A 21 -12.27 12.81 4.63
N GLU A 22 -12.91 11.93 5.38
CA GLU A 22 -12.79 11.85 6.85
C GLU A 22 -11.48 11.17 7.27
N ALA A 23 -11.06 10.12 6.55
CA ALA A 23 -9.93 9.27 6.92
C ALA A 23 -8.56 9.83 6.52
N GLU A 24 -8.46 10.58 5.41
CA GLU A 24 -7.19 11.08 4.86
C GLU A 24 -6.32 11.82 5.89
N PRO A 25 -6.83 12.77 6.70
CA PRO A 25 -6.02 13.49 7.68
C PRO A 25 -5.38 12.58 8.74
N TRP A 26 -5.99 11.43 9.04
CA TRP A 26 -5.49 10.47 10.02
C TRP A 26 -4.57 9.45 9.38
N LEU A 27 -4.92 8.96 8.18
CA LEU A 27 -4.08 8.07 7.39
C LEU A 27 -2.74 8.73 7.04
N ALA A 28 -2.74 10.02 6.72
CA ALA A 28 -1.54 10.80 6.45
C ALA A 28 -0.62 10.98 7.68
N LYS A 29 -1.11 10.74 8.91
CA LYS A 29 -0.25 10.73 10.12
C LYS A 29 0.62 9.48 10.21
N ILE A 30 0.25 8.39 9.52
CA ILE A 30 1.04 7.15 9.52
C ILE A 30 2.35 7.39 8.77
N ASP A 31 2.25 7.90 7.54
CA ASP A 31 3.38 8.32 6.73
C ASP A 31 2.89 9.30 5.63
N PRO A 32 3.66 10.34 5.27
CA PRO A 32 3.31 11.28 4.20
C PRO A 32 2.98 10.62 2.85
N ASP A 33 3.59 9.48 2.53
CA ASP A 33 3.32 8.77 1.28
C ASP A 33 1.89 8.21 1.22
N VAL A 34 1.30 7.85 2.37
CA VAL A 34 -0.11 7.45 2.44
C VAL A 34 -0.99 8.63 2.02
N GLY A 35 -0.70 9.82 2.55
CA GLY A 35 -1.41 11.06 2.18
C GLY A 35 -1.28 11.36 0.68
N GLU A 36 -0.08 11.26 0.10
CA GLU A 36 0.13 11.54 -1.33
C GLU A 36 -0.60 10.54 -2.24
N VAL A 37 -0.62 9.24 -1.90
CA VAL A 37 -1.39 8.26 -2.67
C VAL A 37 -2.90 8.56 -2.57
N LEU A 38 -3.40 8.88 -1.38
CA LEU A 38 -4.82 9.21 -1.18
C LEU A 38 -5.23 10.51 -1.88
N ARG A 39 -4.36 11.52 -1.93
CA ARG A 39 -4.59 12.75 -2.71
C ARG A 39 -4.91 12.45 -4.18
N ARG A 40 -4.31 11.38 -4.71
CA ARG A 40 -4.47 10.87 -6.09
C ARG A 40 -5.52 9.78 -6.23
N LEU A 41 -6.21 9.39 -5.16
CA LEU A 41 -7.27 8.39 -5.19
C LEU A 41 -8.55 9.04 -5.71
N GLY A 42 -8.90 8.74 -6.96
CA GLY A 42 -10.06 9.33 -7.63
C GLY A 42 -10.04 10.86 -7.65
N ALA A 43 -11.22 11.45 -7.78
CA ALA A 43 -11.42 12.89 -7.62
C ALA A 43 -11.80 13.21 -6.17
N ARG A 44 -11.73 14.50 -5.79
CA ARG A 44 -12.17 14.96 -4.46
C ARG A 44 -13.61 14.54 -4.14
N GLN A 45 -14.50 14.56 -5.14
CA GLN A 45 -15.89 14.14 -5.04
C GLN A 45 -16.01 12.64 -4.74
N VAL A 46 -15.15 11.81 -5.33
CA VAL A 46 -15.08 10.39 -5.03
C VAL A 46 -14.61 10.17 -3.60
N ARG A 47 -13.62 10.93 -3.13
CA ARG A 47 -13.12 10.81 -1.74
C ARG A 47 -14.11 11.28 -0.69
N ALA A 48 -14.96 12.26 -1.02
CA ALA A 48 -16.00 12.74 -0.12
C ALA A 48 -17.09 11.69 0.19
N MET A 49 -17.25 10.68 -0.67
CA MET A 49 -18.31 9.66 -0.53
C MET A 49 -17.78 8.22 -0.43
N GLY A 50 -16.65 7.94 -1.07
CA GLY A 50 -16.04 6.62 -1.08
C GLY A 50 -15.42 6.30 0.27
N THR A 51 -15.67 5.09 0.78
CA THR A 51 -15.29 4.68 2.13
C THR A 51 -14.10 3.74 2.14
N VAL A 52 -13.34 3.76 3.23
CA VAL A 52 -12.18 2.86 3.44
C VAL A 52 -12.64 1.40 3.42
N GLY A 53 -13.71 1.09 4.15
CA GLY A 53 -14.27 -0.26 4.19
C GLY A 53 -14.87 -0.69 2.85
N GLY A 54 -15.51 0.22 2.11
CA GLY A 54 -16.02 -0.04 0.76
C GLY A 54 -14.91 -0.35 -0.24
N ASN A 55 -13.77 0.34 -0.15
CA ASN A 55 -12.61 0.06 -0.99
C ASN A 55 -12.05 -1.36 -0.75
N ILE A 56 -11.92 -1.75 0.52
CA ILE A 56 -11.49 -3.10 0.91
C ILE A 56 -12.53 -4.15 0.45
N ALA A 57 -13.81 -3.93 0.77
CA ALA A 57 -14.91 -4.85 0.47
C ALA A 57 -15.15 -5.04 -1.04
N ASN A 58 -14.81 -4.04 -1.87
CA ASN A 58 -14.88 -4.14 -3.33
C ASN A 58 -13.86 -5.17 -3.88
N GLY A 59 -12.76 -5.42 -3.18
CA GLY A 59 -11.85 -6.53 -3.53
C GLY A 59 -11.13 -6.39 -4.87
N SER A 60 -10.98 -5.16 -5.38
CA SER A 60 -10.36 -4.93 -6.68
C SER A 60 -8.83 -5.10 -6.61
N PRO A 61 -8.20 -5.80 -7.58
CA PRO A 61 -6.74 -5.97 -7.62
C PRO A 61 -5.96 -4.67 -7.83
N ILE A 62 -6.64 -3.61 -8.31
CA ILE A 62 -6.08 -2.28 -8.61
C ILE A 62 -6.52 -1.21 -7.61
N GLY A 63 -7.12 -1.62 -6.48
CA GLY A 63 -7.40 -0.69 -5.38
C GLY A 63 -6.11 -0.10 -4.82
N ASP A 64 -6.11 1.21 -4.55
CA ASP A 64 -4.91 1.91 -4.08
C ASP A 64 -4.61 1.64 -2.59
N MET A 65 -5.65 1.40 -1.78
CA MET A 65 -5.53 1.23 -0.33
C MET A 65 -5.02 -0.16 0.10
N PRO A 66 -5.50 -1.29 -0.48
CA PRO A 66 -5.13 -2.61 0.00
C PRO A 66 -3.62 -2.87 0.03
N PRO A 67 -2.81 -2.52 -0.97
CA PRO A 67 -1.37 -2.76 -0.86
C PRO A 67 -0.72 -1.96 0.27
N MET A 68 -1.15 -0.72 0.55
CA MET A 68 -0.66 0.04 1.70
C MET A 68 -1.03 -0.63 3.03
N LEU A 69 -2.29 -1.07 3.17
CA LEU A 69 -2.76 -1.79 4.35
C LEU A 69 -1.99 -3.08 4.57
N ILE A 70 -1.76 -3.84 3.49
CA ILE A 70 -0.96 -5.06 3.53
C ILE A 70 0.45 -4.74 3.98
N ALA A 71 1.16 -3.78 3.39
CA ALA A 71 2.53 -3.43 3.79
C ALA A 71 2.62 -2.94 5.24
N LEU A 72 1.61 -2.20 5.71
CA LEU A 72 1.49 -1.71 7.09
C LEU A 72 1.07 -2.78 8.10
N SER A 73 0.79 -4.02 7.65
CA SER A 73 0.33 -5.11 8.53
C SER A 73 -1.01 -4.80 9.21
N ALA A 74 -1.93 -4.18 8.46
CA ALA A 74 -3.25 -3.85 8.99
C ALA A 74 -4.11 -5.09 9.26
N THR A 75 -4.96 -4.97 10.28
CA THR A 75 -5.91 -6.00 10.70
C THR A 75 -7.31 -5.58 10.25
N LEU A 76 -8.03 -6.50 9.60
CA LEU A 76 -9.40 -6.32 9.18
C LEU A 76 -10.33 -6.99 10.17
N HIS A 77 -11.31 -6.24 10.68
CA HIS A 77 -12.37 -6.75 11.54
C HIS A 77 -13.64 -6.94 10.69
N LEU A 78 -14.14 -8.16 10.69
CA LEU A 78 -15.37 -8.57 10.03
C LEU A 78 -16.44 -8.83 11.08
N ARG A 79 -17.70 -8.49 10.78
CA ARG A 79 -18.82 -8.62 11.73
C ARG A 79 -20.01 -9.33 11.09
N HIS A 80 -20.62 -10.25 11.83
CA HIS A 80 -21.87 -10.93 11.49
C HIS A 80 -22.80 -10.93 12.72
N GLY A 81 -23.82 -10.08 12.72
CA GLY A 81 -24.61 -9.82 13.94
C GLY A 81 -23.72 -9.29 15.05
N ASP A 82 -23.71 -9.95 16.22
CA ASP A 82 -22.84 -9.58 17.35
C ASP A 82 -21.49 -10.30 17.35
N ALA A 83 -21.29 -11.27 16.47
CA ALA A 83 -20.01 -11.95 16.35
C ALA A 83 -19.04 -11.12 15.51
N THR A 84 -17.79 -11.02 15.98
CA THR A 84 -16.69 -10.40 15.26
C THR A 84 -15.54 -11.38 15.07
N ARG A 85 -14.85 -11.29 13.94
CA ARG A 85 -13.57 -11.96 13.71
C ARG A 85 -12.57 -11.00 13.12
N GLU A 86 -11.29 -11.33 13.30
CA GLU A 86 -10.17 -10.51 12.86
C GLU A 86 -9.25 -11.35 11.98
N ILE A 87 -8.77 -10.75 10.90
CA ILE A 87 -7.81 -11.37 9.99
C ILE A 87 -6.78 -10.33 9.55
N PRO A 88 -5.53 -10.74 9.24
CA PRO A 88 -4.63 -9.90 8.45
C PRO A 88 -5.31 -9.50 7.15
N VAL A 89 -5.22 -8.23 6.77
CA VAL A 89 -5.96 -7.69 5.61
C VAL A 89 -5.62 -8.42 4.30
N GLU A 90 -4.39 -8.92 4.13
CA GLU A 90 -3.99 -9.72 2.97
C GLU A 90 -4.79 -11.02 2.84
N ASN A 91 -5.21 -11.62 3.95
CA ASN A 91 -5.95 -12.89 3.95
C ASN A 91 -7.40 -12.68 3.52
N PHE A 92 -7.88 -11.44 3.46
CA PHE A 92 -9.21 -11.13 2.96
C PHE A 92 -9.32 -11.34 1.44
N PHE A 93 -8.23 -11.21 0.68
CA PHE A 93 -8.25 -11.28 -0.78
C PHE A 93 -7.83 -12.67 -1.29
N ILE A 94 -8.80 -13.57 -1.51
CA ILE A 94 -8.55 -14.97 -1.87
C ILE A 94 -8.21 -15.12 -3.36
N ALA A 95 -9.04 -14.54 -4.23
CA ALA A 95 -8.87 -14.58 -5.69
C ALA A 95 -9.54 -13.37 -6.33
N TYR A 96 -9.35 -13.20 -7.65
CA TYR A 96 -10.04 -12.14 -8.38
C TYR A 96 -11.57 -12.28 -8.20
N GLY A 97 -12.21 -11.24 -7.67
CA GLY A 97 -13.64 -11.24 -7.39
C GLY A 97 -14.09 -12.15 -6.24
N LYS A 98 -13.16 -12.70 -5.43
CA LYS A 98 -13.48 -13.56 -4.28
C LYS A 98 -12.72 -13.11 -3.03
N GLN A 99 -13.47 -12.81 -1.97
CA GLN A 99 -12.94 -12.41 -0.67
C GLN A 99 -13.34 -13.41 0.42
N ASP A 100 -12.60 -13.42 1.53
CA ASP A 100 -12.98 -14.14 2.75
C ASP A 100 -14.10 -13.36 3.47
N ARG A 101 -15.29 -13.33 2.88
CA ARG A 101 -16.50 -12.72 3.44
C ARG A 101 -17.64 -13.72 3.45
N LYS A 102 -18.07 -14.12 4.65
CA LYS A 102 -19.20 -15.06 4.82
C LYS A 102 -20.53 -14.39 4.45
N PRO A 103 -21.57 -15.15 4.07
CA PRO A 103 -22.92 -14.60 3.94
C PRO A 103 -23.36 -13.89 5.22
N GLY A 104 -23.92 -12.68 5.10
CA GLY A 104 -24.33 -11.85 6.24
C GLY A 104 -23.18 -11.11 6.96
N GLU A 105 -21.93 -11.35 6.56
CA GLU A 105 -20.75 -10.70 7.14
C GLU A 105 -20.40 -9.40 6.41
N LEU A 106 -20.01 -8.37 7.16
CA LEU A 106 -19.58 -7.08 6.64
C LEU A 106 -18.17 -6.72 7.10
N VAL A 107 -17.47 -5.92 6.29
CA VAL A 107 -16.27 -5.21 6.74
C VAL A 107 -16.71 -4.16 7.75
N TRP A 108 -16.21 -4.29 8.98
CA TRP A 108 -16.65 -3.45 10.11
C TRP A 108 -15.64 -2.37 10.45
N ARG A 109 -14.36 -2.73 10.54
CA ARG A 109 -13.27 -1.83 10.94
C ARG A 109 -11.96 -2.31 10.36
N VAL A 110 -11.02 -1.40 10.16
CA VAL A 110 -9.61 -1.71 9.88
C VAL A 110 -8.74 -1.03 10.93
N GLY A 111 -7.83 -1.79 11.54
CA GLY A 111 -6.79 -1.31 12.44
C GLY A 111 -5.45 -1.27 11.73
N ILE A 112 -4.74 -0.14 11.80
CA ILE A 112 -3.46 0.08 11.12
C ILE A 112 -2.41 0.43 12.17
N PRO A 113 -1.42 -0.45 12.40
CA PRO A 113 -0.32 -0.16 13.31
C PRO A 113 0.44 1.09 12.89
N LYS A 114 0.83 1.91 13.87
CA LYS A 114 1.77 3.01 13.64
C LYS A 114 3.17 2.45 13.43
N LEU A 115 3.97 3.16 12.61
CA LEU A 115 5.36 2.80 12.39
C LEU A 115 6.17 2.96 13.68
N LYS A 116 7.02 1.98 13.96
CA LYS A 116 8.04 2.07 15.00
C LYS A 116 9.17 2.99 14.56
N VAL A 117 9.98 3.43 15.52
CA VAL A 117 11.11 4.36 15.28
C VAL A 117 12.10 3.89 14.21
N ASN A 118 12.28 2.59 14.06
CA ASN A 118 13.18 1.98 13.09
C ASN A 118 12.46 1.42 11.85
N GLU A 119 11.16 1.68 11.71
CA GLU A 119 10.39 1.30 10.53
C GLU A 119 10.26 2.50 9.57
N VAL A 120 10.45 2.25 8.27
CA VAL A 120 10.29 3.25 7.22
C VAL A 120 9.29 2.76 6.20
N PHE A 121 8.34 3.61 5.82
CA PHE A 121 7.32 3.30 4.83
C PHE A 121 7.55 4.08 3.54
N ARG A 122 7.27 3.45 2.40
CA ARG A 122 7.27 4.09 1.09
C ARG A 122 6.10 3.58 0.26
N ALA A 123 5.37 4.49 -0.37
CA ALA A 123 4.30 4.12 -1.30
C ALA A 123 4.35 4.94 -2.60
N TYR A 124 3.96 4.28 -3.68
CA TYR A 124 3.97 4.85 -5.02
C TYR A 124 2.77 4.38 -5.83
N LYS A 125 2.19 5.34 -6.57
CA LYS A 125 1.12 5.11 -7.53
C LYS A 125 1.57 5.47 -8.93
N ILE A 126 1.55 4.52 -9.85
CA ILE A 126 1.92 4.69 -11.25
C ILE A 126 0.68 4.51 -12.13
N SER A 127 0.39 5.53 -12.92
CA SER A 127 -0.78 5.64 -13.80
C SER A 127 -0.41 6.53 -14.99
N LYS A 128 -1.21 6.51 -16.07
CA LYS A 128 -0.92 7.30 -17.29
C LYS A 128 -1.07 8.79 -17.03
N ARG A 129 -2.11 9.18 -16.29
CA ARG A 129 -2.32 10.54 -15.81
C ARG A 129 -2.01 10.61 -14.31
N PHE A 130 -1.45 11.74 -13.87
CA PHE A 130 -1.00 11.91 -12.49
C PHE A 130 -2.17 11.88 -11.50
N ASP A 131 -3.17 12.74 -11.69
CA ASP A 131 -4.36 12.82 -10.83
C ASP A 131 -5.57 12.10 -11.47
N GLN A 132 -6.48 11.61 -10.61
CA GLN A 132 -7.74 10.97 -11.00
C GLN A 132 -7.55 9.88 -12.06
N ASP A 133 -6.63 8.95 -11.82
CA ASP A 133 -6.40 7.81 -12.71
C ASP A 133 -6.27 6.51 -11.91
N ILE A 134 -6.54 5.39 -12.58
CA ILE A 134 -6.44 4.05 -12.01
C ILE A 134 -4.99 3.58 -12.12
N SER A 135 -4.49 3.01 -11.03
CA SER A 135 -3.12 2.48 -10.97
C SER A 135 -2.91 1.37 -12.00
N ALA A 136 -1.86 1.52 -12.81
CA ALA A 136 -1.22 0.39 -13.47
C ALA A 136 -0.42 -0.41 -12.43
N VAL A 137 0.38 0.28 -11.61
CA VAL A 137 1.11 -0.32 -10.49
C VAL A 137 0.90 0.54 -9.25
N MET A 138 0.44 -0.09 -8.18
CA MET A 138 0.45 0.51 -6.84
C MET A 138 1.43 -0.30 -5.99
N ALA A 139 2.45 0.34 -5.45
CA ALA A 139 3.48 -0.30 -4.64
C ALA A 139 3.51 0.30 -3.24
N ALA A 140 3.64 -0.56 -2.23
CA ALA A 140 3.84 -0.17 -0.85
C ALA A 140 4.93 -1.04 -0.22
N PHE A 141 5.85 -0.39 0.49
CA PHE A 141 7.01 -1.00 1.12
C PHE A 141 7.10 -0.54 2.57
N LYS A 142 7.25 -1.48 3.50
CA LYS A 142 7.63 -1.21 4.88
C LYS A 142 8.95 -1.92 5.15
N PHE A 143 9.97 -1.19 5.57
CA PHE A 143 11.26 -1.75 5.95
C PHE A 143 11.47 -1.56 7.45
N THR A 144 11.99 -2.58 8.12
CA THR A 144 12.55 -2.45 9.47
C THR A 144 14.06 -2.34 9.33
N LEU A 145 14.66 -1.32 9.92
CA LEU A 145 16.10 -1.08 9.85
C LEU A 145 16.79 -1.49 11.15
N ASP A 146 18.00 -2.03 11.00
CA ASP A 146 19.00 -2.17 12.05
C ASP A 146 20.23 -1.36 11.64
N GLY A 147 20.28 -0.10 12.11
CA GLY A 147 21.23 0.90 11.64
C GLY A 147 21.12 1.15 10.13
N ARG A 148 22.18 0.82 9.39
CA ARG A 148 22.25 0.95 7.92
C ARG A 148 21.96 -0.36 7.18
N ARG A 149 21.39 -1.37 7.86
CA ARG A 149 20.99 -2.64 7.27
C ARG A 149 19.49 -2.84 7.34
N ILE A 150 18.96 -3.59 6.39
CA ILE A 150 17.56 -4.01 6.40
C ILE A 150 17.43 -5.23 7.32
N ALA A 151 16.62 -5.13 8.37
CA ALA A 151 16.33 -6.26 9.26
C ALA A 151 15.16 -7.10 8.73
N SER A 152 14.13 -6.46 8.19
CA SER A 152 13.01 -7.12 7.53
C SER A 152 12.31 -6.19 6.55
N ALA A 153 11.54 -6.75 5.62
CA ALA A 153 10.73 -5.99 4.69
C ALA A 153 9.34 -6.60 4.56
N ARG A 154 8.36 -5.74 4.27
CA ARG A 154 7.01 -6.11 3.89
C ARG A 154 6.60 -5.31 2.67
N ILE A 155 6.39 -6.00 1.56
CA ILE A 155 6.26 -5.45 0.22
C ILE A 155 4.93 -5.92 -0.34
N ALA A 156 4.11 -5.01 -0.81
CA ALA A 156 2.82 -5.35 -1.40
C ALA A 156 2.56 -4.54 -2.66
N PHE A 157 1.92 -5.18 -3.63
CA PHE A 157 1.55 -4.57 -4.89
C PHE A 157 0.07 -4.75 -5.23
N GLY A 158 -0.49 -3.73 -5.86
CA GLY A 158 -1.75 -3.75 -6.60
C GLY A 158 -1.49 -3.62 -8.10
N GLY A 159 -2.34 -4.24 -8.92
CA GLY A 159 -2.21 -4.27 -10.38
C GLY A 159 -1.14 -5.22 -10.93
N MET A 160 -0.51 -6.02 -10.05
CA MET A 160 0.55 -6.97 -10.40
C MET A 160 0.08 -8.45 -10.39
N ALA A 161 -1.11 -8.73 -9.86
CA ALA A 161 -1.69 -10.05 -9.75
C ALA A 161 -3.24 -9.99 -9.68
N ALA A 162 -3.88 -11.15 -9.61
CA ALA A 162 -5.33 -11.30 -9.47
C ALA A 162 -5.91 -10.67 -8.19
N THR A 163 -5.08 -10.47 -7.17
CA THR A 163 -5.40 -9.83 -5.88
C THR A 163 -4.24 -8.93 -5.46
N PRO A 164 -4.48 -7.92 -4.60
CA PRO A 164 -3.37 -7.24 -3.93
C PRO A 164 -2.66 -8.24 -3.02
N LYS A 165 -1.35 -8.42 -3.20
CA LYS A 165 -0.59 -9.44 -2.46
C LYS A 165 0.85 -9.04 -2.19
N ARG A 166 1.46 -9.76 -1.23
CA ARG A 166 2.87 -9.60 -0.87
C ARG A 166 3.84 -10.18 -1.91
N ALA A 167 5.11 -9.79 -1.78
CA ALA A 167 6.23 -10.23 -2.60
C ALA A 167 7.23 -11.08 -1.76
N PRO A 168 6.89 -12.32 -1.38
CA PRO A 168 7.69 -13.11 -0.45
C PRO A 168 9.13 -13.36 -0.93
N ARG A 169 9.38 -13.57 -2.23
CA ARG A 169 10.75 -13.80 -2.73
C ARG A 169 11.61 -12.55 -2.57
N ALA A 170 11.07 -11.38 -2.92
CA ALA A 170 11.76 -10.12 -2.69
C ALA A 170 11.96 -9.83 -1.18
N GLU A 171 10.95 -10.10 -0.35
CA GLU A 171 11.03 -9.92 1.11
C GLU A 171 12.08 -10.84 1.76
N GLU A 172 12.23 -12.08 1.30
CA GLU A 172 13.23 -13.05 1.77
C GLU A 172 14.66 -12.63 1.42
N ALA A 173 14.86 -11.92 0.30
CA ALA A 173 16.17 -11.54 -0.21
C ALA A 173 16.72 -10.22 0.36
N LEU A 174 15.90 -9.43 1.07
CA LEU A 174 16.26 -8.11 1.59
C LEU A 174 17.00 -8.09 2.95
N PRO A 175 16.69 -8.97 3.93
CA PRO A 175 17.36 -8.97 5.22
C PRO A 175 18.89 -9.07 5.12
N GLY A 176 19.59 -8.27 5.92
CA GLY A 176 21.05 -8.20 5.96
C GLY A 176 21.68 -7.28 4.92
N LEU A 177 20.96 -6.88 3.86
CA LEU A 177 21.49 -5.97 2.85
C LEU A 177 21.80 -4.60 3.46
N SER A 178 22.93 -4.01 3.04
CA SER A 178 23.36 -2.68 3.47
C SER A 178 22.78 -1.60 2.57
N LEU A 179 22.28 -0.53 3.18
CA LEU A 179 21.84 0.69 2.47
C LEU A 179 23.01 1.46 1.85
N ASP A 180 24.25 1.15 2.25
CA ASP A 180 25.45 1.80 1.74
C ASP A 180 26.11 1.00 0.60
N ALA A 181 25.51 -0.13 0.19
CA ALA A 181 25.98 -0.96 -0.92
C ALA A 181 24.88 -1.20 -1.98
N PRO A 182 24.52 -0.19 -2.80
CA PRO A 182 23.41 -0.30 -3.76
C PRO A 182 23.53 -1.45 -4.78
N SER A 183 24.75 -1.88 -5.09
CA SER A 183 25.01 -3.03 -5.96
C SER A 183 24.50 -4.36 -5.37
N SER A 184 24.39 -4.46 -4.05
CA SER A 184 23.90 -5.67 -3.37
C SER A 184 22.39 -5.88 -3.48
N TRP A 185 21.64 -4.87 -3.92
CA TRP A 185 20.17 -4.92 -3.94
C TRP A 185 19.60 -5.66 -5.17
N THR A 186 20.41 -5.89 -6.19
CA THR A 186 19.96 -6.37 -7.51
C THR A 186 19.15 -7.67 -7.41
N ASN A 187 19.66 -8.67 -6.69
CA ASN A 187 18.97 -9.96 -6.57
C ASN A 187 17.58 -9.82 -5.89
N ALA A 188 17.49 -9.00 -4.85
CA ALA A 188 16.23 -8.76 -4.16
C ALA A 188 15.20 -8.02 -5.04
N ILE A 189 15.69 -7.14 -5.93
CA ILE A 189 14.85 -6.45 -6.91
C ILE A 189 14.36 -7.41 -7.99
N GLU A 190 15.26 -8.23 -8.53
CA GLU A 190 14.96 -9.20 -9.60
C GLU A 190 14.00 -10.30 -9.15
N ALA A 191 14.03 -10.68 -7.86
CA ALA A 191 13.12 -11.65 -7.24
C ALA A 191 11.62 -11.28 -7.40
N LEU A 192 11.29 -10.01 -7.65
CA LEU A 192 9.90 -9.60 -7.97
C LEU A 192 9.34 -10.30 -9.22
N SER A 193 10.19 -10.76 -10.14
CA SER A 193 9.78 -11.53 -11.31
C SER A 193 9.28 -12.95 -10.96
N GLU A 194 9.69 -13.48 -9.81
CA GLU A 194 9.20 -14.76 -9.29
C GLU A 194 7.89 -14.58 -8.50
N ASP A 195 7.69 -13.40 -7.90
CA ASP A 195 6.49 -13.08 -7.12
C ASP A 195 5.28 -12.72 -8.01
N TYR A 196 5.51 -12.12 -9.18
CA TYR A 196 4.45 -11.53 -10.00
C TYR A 196 4.52 -11.93 -11.48
N GLN A 197 3.35 -12.21 -12.05
CA GLN A 197 3.13 -12.40 -13.49
C GLN A 197 2.00 -11.46 -13.94
N PRO A 198 2.31 -10.16 -14.14
CA PRO A 198 1.30 -9.17 -14.49
C PRO A 198 0.70 -9.40 -15.88
N ILE A 199 -0.51 -8.90 -16.09
CA ILE A 199 -1.18 -8.94 -17.39
C ILE A 199 -0.87 -7.69 -18.22
N THR A 200 -1.03 -7.80 -19.54
CA THR A 200 -1.10 -6.64 -20.44
C THR A 200 -2.55 -6.18 -20.58
N ASP A 201 -2.79 -4.87 -20.46
CA ASP A 201 -4.08 -4.25 -20.75
C ASP A 201 -3.90 -2.85 -21.38
N MET A 202 -5.01 -2.13 -21.56
CA MET A 202 -5.00 -0.77 -22.11
C MET A 202 -4.26 0.26 -21.24
N ARG A 203 -3.96 -0.04 -19.97
CA ARG A 203 -3.23 0.85 -19.06
C ARG A 203 -1.73 0.65 -19.17
N ALA A 204 -1.27 -0.61 -19.24
CA ALA A 204 0.14 -0.94 -19.34
C ALA A 204 0.36 -2.38 -19.83
N SER A 205 1.49 -2.62 -20.48
CA SER A 205 1.97 -3.97 -20.77
C SER A 205 2.47 -4.68 -19.52
N ALA A 206 2.46 -6.02 -19.54
CA ALA A 206 3.03 -6.86 -18.51
C ALA A 206 4.50 -6.52 -18.22
N GLY A 207 5.31 -6.38 -19.28
CA GLY A 207 6.73 -6.00 -19.17
C GLY A 207 6.90 -4.64 -18.47
N TYR A 208 6.15 -3.62 -18.89
CA TYR A 208 6.19 -2.31 -18.24
C TYR A 208 5.82 -2.38 -16.75
N ARG A 209 4.80 -3.16 -16.40
CA ARG A 209 4.38 -3.33 -14.99
C ARG A 209 5.51 -3.94 -14.15
N LEU A 210 6.19 -4.96 -14.66
CA LEU A 210 7.30 -5.60 -13.97
C LEU A 210 8.52 -4.68 -13.84
N ASP A 211 8.92 -4.02 -14.92
CA ASP A 211 10.03 -3.05 -14.93
C ASP A 211 9.79 -1.90 -13.94
N VAL A 212 8.55 -1.41 -13.88
CA VAL A 212 8.13 -0.38 -12.92
C VAL A 212 8.20 -0.92 -11.49
N ALA A 213 7.69 -2.12 -11.22
CA ALA A 213 7.73 -2.70 -9.87
C ALA A 213 9.16 -2.80 -9.34
N GLN A 214 10.09 -3.29 -10.18
CA GLN A 214 11.51 -3.38 -9.86
C GLN A 214 12.16 -2.02 -9.67
N SER A 215 11.85 -1.07 -10.55
CA SER A 215 12.34 0.32 -10.45
C SER A 215 11.84 1.02 -9.18
N LEU A 216 10.59 0.75 -8.76
CA LEU A 216 10.01 1.31 -7.54
C LEU A 216 10.66 0.74 -6.28
N LEU A 217 11.01 -0.55 -6.24
CA LEU A 217 11.76 -1.12 -5.12
C LEU A 217 13.17 -0.51 -5.06
N ARG A 218 13.88 -0.41 -6.19
CA ARG A 218 15.17 0.29 -6.27
C ARG A 218 15.08 1.73 -5.76
N LYS A 219 14.04 2.45 -6.20
CA LYS A 219 13.76 3.82 -5.76
C LYS A 219 13.50 3.89 -4.25
N ALA A 220 12.69 2.98 -3.70
CA ALA A 220 12.42 2.93 -2.26
C ALA A 220 13.71 2.73 -1.46
N LEU A 221 14.54 1.77 -1.86
CA LEU A 221 15.85 1.50 -1.25
C LEU A 221 16.79 2.71 -1.34
N THR A 222 16.77 3.41 -2.47
CA THR A 222 17.57 4.63 -2.69
C THR A 222 17.12 5.79 -1.78
N GLU A 223 15.81 5.97 -1.61
CA GLU A 223 15.24 7.00 -0.72
C GLU A 223 15.52 6.71 0.76
N ILE A 224 15.39 5.45 1.21
CA ILE A 224 15.73 5.09 2.61
C ILE A 224 17.24 5.06 2.86
N ALA A 225 18.06 4.90 1.81
CA ALA A 225 19.51 5.07 1.88
C ALA A 225 19.94 6.54 2.05
N GLY A 226 19.03 7.51 1.95
CA GLY A 226 19.28 8.92 2.21
C GLY A 226 19.22 9.84 0.99
N ALA A 227 18.88 9.30 -0.20
CA ALA A 227 18.61 10.16 -1.35
C ALA A 227 17.33 10.98 -1.15
N SER A 228 17.38 12.26 -1.52
CA SER A 228 16.20 13.14 -1.40
C SER A 228 15.06 12.66 -2.30
N SER A 229 13.87 12.53 -1.73
CA SER A 229 12.65 12.18 -2.45
C SER A 229 12.29 13.22 -3.53
N SER A 230 12.72 14.48 -3.38
CA SER A 230 12.52 15.52 -4.39
C SER A 230 13.27 15.26 -5.70
N LYS A 231 14.30 14.41 -5.69
CA LYS A 231 15.07 14.03 -6.89
C LYS A 231 14.52 12.76 -7.55
N THR A 232 13.77 11.96 -6.79
CA THR A 232 13.28 10.64 -7.24
C THR A 232 11.80 10.67 -7.58
N ARG A 233 11.03 11.65 -7.10
CA ARG A 233 9.58 11.74 -7.26
C ARG A 233 9.16 12.85 -8.19
N VAL A 234 8.28 12.51 -9.11
CA VAL A 234 7.46 13.48 -9.82
C VAL A 234 6.32 13.85 -8.87
N THR A 235 6.40 15.02 -8.27
CA THR A 235 5.25 15.62 -7.59
C THR A 235 4.46 16.42 -8.62
N GLY A 236 3.13 16.41 -8.53
CA GLY A 236 2.31 17.27 -9.38
C GLY A 236 2.77 18.73 -9.25
N LEU A 237 2.72 19.49 -10.35
CA LEU A 237 2.96 20.94 -10.32
C LEU A 237 1.94 21.60 -9.39
N ARG A 238 2.29 21.76 -8.10
CA ARG A 238 1.79 22.86 -7.29
C ARG A 238 2.85 23.93 -7.40
N GLY A 239 2.47 25.07 -7.98
CA GLY A 239 3.29 26.28 -7.93
C GLY A 239 3.79 26.50 -6.50
N LYS A 240 5.02 27.01 -6.41
CA LYS A 240 5.57 27.58 -5.18
C LYS A 240 4.46 28.36 -4.48
N ALA A 241 3.93 27.83 -3.39
CA ALA A 241 3.29 28.69 -2.42
C ALA A 241 4.44 29.44 -1.76
N ALA A 242 4.44 30.76 -1.98
CA ALA A 242 5.30 31.70 -1.29
C ALA A 242 5.11 31.61 0.22
#